data_AF-A0A3A9TGN8-F1
#
_entry.id   AF-A0A3A9TGN8-F1
#
_cell.length_a   1.000
_cell.length_b   1.000
_cell.length_c   1.000
_cell.angle_alpha   90.00
_cell.angle_beta   90.00
_cell.angle_gamma   90.00
#
_symmetry.space_group_name_H-M   'P 1'
#
loop_
_entity.id
_entity.type
_entity.pdbx_description
1 polymer ?
#
loop_
_entity_poly.entity_id
_entity_poly.type
_entity_poly.pdbx_seq_one_letter_code
_entity_poly.pdbx_strand_id
1 'polypeptide(L)'
;MKMDRKTLNRSKIAEIIYLVYIAVMVAARAAGLYEGQMLYNVALVAGLVLFVCKIIMTEHSIKEYIAMVVLMLVAGLVYMFSGEKGLIVCFSMMLGMKAVSIKKVFITSSLVAGVIVIAKIFLGTFGLTGEVYFPIERAGVGLMLRHALGYAHPNTLQMNVLILTMLIMYLFTSAQRYAEKAGKITKRESNLGIILVSVVAFSFNLFIHEYSGSRTGVLACLVFMLFNIWLHLAGKARLFEKVVLYAEYPFVCFIAIGLPFILKGGLFEKVDSAVFQTRLSLARGFWECNSLTLFGQRLVRPSDWEVPYGIDMGQLYLLLQLGIVAFVVMTVMTMFFVHRAIRSNMLPELAFFTGMMVIDIWEPLMYNLSFKNFLFVFFGKMLYELLRDSKDSADSEDVYKNCITVDMVKRGAVAVLVGALLGICSTGLYHFIVPKPGALYGVREQDVYSAEYIEDTLYLSESEIAGIRDSGDIVMDYIDEKTPVYRYGENIAIDEYNRRAMNVGVWMALVVISSVGLPYCFKTGRNRD
;
A
#
# COMPACT_ATOMS: atom_id res chain seq x y z
N MET A 1 19.11 -16.20 33.29
CA MET A 1 19.15 -17.65 33.01
C MET A 1 19.72 -17.84 31.61
N LYS A 2 20.86 -18.51 31.43
CA LYS A 2 21.44 -18.73 30.09
C LYS A 2 20.57 -19.76 29.35
N MET A 3 19.92 -19.34 28.27
CA MET A 3 19.21 -20.26 27.36
C MET A 3 20.17 -21.30 26.80
N ASP A 4 19.76 -22.56 26.78
CA ASP A 4 20.49 -23.65 26.13
C ASP A 4 20.65 -23.39 24.62
N ARG A 5 21.78 -23.83 24.04
CA ARG A 5 22.16 -23.62 22.64
C ARG A 5 21.15 -24.25 21.67
N LYS A 6 20.51 -25.35 22.07
CA LYS A 6 19.46 -26.02 21.28
C LYS A 6 18.19 -25.17 21.18
N THR A 7 17.76 -24.56 22.30
CA THR A 7 16.59 -23.66 22.36
C THR A 7 16.83 -22.38 21.56
N LEU A 8 18.06 -21.84 21.58
CA LEU A 8 18.44 -20.67 20.79
C LEU A 8 18.38 -20.96 19.28
N ASN A 9 18.85 -22.13 18.83
CA ASN A 9 18.80 -22.52 17.43
C ASN A 9 17.36 -22.74 16.95
N ARG A 10 16.51 -23.38 17.77
CA ARG A 10 15.09 -23.58 17.45
C ARG A 10 14.35 -22.26 17.27
N SER A 11 14.57 -21.30 18.17
CA SER A 11 13.95 -19.97 18.09
C SER A 11 14.36 -19.20 16.82
N LYS A 12 15.65 -19.25 16.45
CA LYS A 12 16.14 -18.65 15.19
C LYS A 12 15.53 -19.28 13.94
N ILE A 13 15.41 -20.61 13.90
CA ILE A 13 14.77 -21.32 12.79
C ILE A 13 13.30 -20.90 12.68
N ALA A 14 12.59 -20.85 13.80
CA ALA A 14 11.21 -20.39 13.84
C ALA A 14 11.08 -18.96 13.30
N GLU A 15 11.96 -18.04 13.70
CA GLU A 15 12.00 -16.68 13.15
C GLU A 15 12.19 -16.67 11.63
N ILE A 16 13.13 -17.45 11.10
CA ILE A 16 13.38 -17.55 9.66
C ILE A 16 12.14 -18.08 8.92
N ILE A 17 11.50 -19.14 9.42
CA ILE A 17 10.27 -19.69 8.82
C ILE A 17 9.19 -18.61 8.71
N TYR A 18 9.03 -17.79 9.75
CA TYR A 18 8.06 -16.70 9.71
C TYR A 18 8.44 -15.59 8.73
N LEU A 19 9.73 -15.25 8.60
CA LEU A 19 10.18 -14.28 7.59
C LEU A 19 9.99 -14.82 6.17
N VAL A 20 10.18 -16.12 5.93
CA VAL A 20 9.87 -16.75 4.63
C VAL A 20 8.36 -16.73 4.36
N TYR A 21 7.53 -17.00 5.36
CA TYR A 21 6.08 -16.85 5.27
C TYR A 21 5.68 -15.43 4.82
N ILE A 22 6.21 -14.41 5.50
CA ILE A 22 5.98 -13.00 5.13
C ILE A 22 6.46 -12.73 3.70
N ALA A 23 7.66 -13.19 3.34
CA ALA A 23 8.21 -12.98 2.00
C ALA A 23 7.33 -13.58 0.90
N VAL A 24 6.85 -14.82 1.06
CA VAL A 24 5.97 -15.48 0.07
C VAL A 24 4.66 -14.71 -0.10
N MET A 25 4.01 -14.37 1.00
CA MET A 25 2.69 -13.72 0.97
C MET A 25 2.78 -12.27 0.46
N VAL A 26 3.81 -11.53 0.87
CA VAL A 26 4.08 -10.18 0.35
C VAL A 26 4.46 -10.22 -1.13
N ALA A 27 5.28 -11.19 -1.57
CA ALA A 27 5.65 -11.34 -2.97
C ALA A 27 4.43 -11.59 -3.85
N ALA A 28 3.55 -12.50 -3.44
CA ALA A 28 2.32 -12.80 -4.19
C ALA A 28 1.46 -11.53 -4.40
N ARG A 29 1.31 -10.71 -3.37
CA ARG A 29 0.48 -9.51 -3.44
C ARG A 29 1.17 -8.33 -4.12
N ALA A 30 2.47 -8.17 -3.94
CA ALA A 30 3.29 -7.20 -4.68
C ALA A 30 3.33 -7.53 -6.18
N ALA A 31 3.31 -8.80 -6.55
CA ALA A 31 3.19 -9.23 -7.95
C ALA A 31 1.80 -8.93 -8.54
N GLY A 32 0.81 -8.58 -7.72
CA GLY A 32 -0.56 -8.29 -8.15
C GLY A 32 -1.45 -9.52 -8.26
N LEU A 33 -1.05 -10.66 -7.68
CA LEU A 33 -1.86 -11.87 -7.67
C LEU A 33 -3.08 -11.69 -6.75
N TYR A 34 -4.24 -12.16 -7.20
CA TYR A 34 -5.51 -12.03 -6.47
C TYR A 34 -6.26 -13.35 -6.37
N GLU A 35 -7.29 -13.37 -5.51
CA GLU A 35 -8.09 -14.56 -5.25
C GLU A 35 -8.76 -15.08 -6.52
N GLY A 36 -8.74 -16.40 -6.72
CA GLY A 36 -9.20 -17.05 -7.94
C GLY A 36 -8.07 -17.43 -8.89
N GLN A 37 -6.90 -16.80 -8.79
CA GLN A 37 -5.72 -17.22 -9.54
C GLN A 37 -5.05 -18.44 -8.90
N MET A 38 -4.71 -19.45 -9.71
CA MET A 38 -4.03 -20.67 -9.25
C MET A 38 -2.75 -20.35 -8.48
N LEU A 39 -1.92 -19.44 -9.01
CA LEU A 39 -0.66 -19.08 -8.37
C LEU A 39 -0.85 -18.41 -7.00
N TYR A 40 -1.89 -17.59 -6.84
CA TYR A 40 -2.24 -17.00 -5.56
C TYR A 40 -2.68 -18.07 -4.55
N ASN A 41 -3.50 -19.03 -4.97
CA ASN A 41 -3.95 -20.13 -4.11
C ASN A 41 -2.78 -21.01 -3.66
N VAL A 42 -1.81 -21.28 -4.55
CA VAL A 42 -0.58 -22.00 -4.19
C VAL A 42 0.22 -21.24 -3.13
N ALA A 43 0.40 -19.92 -3.31
CA ALA A 43 1.08 -19.08 -2.33
C ALA A 43 0.36 -19.07 -0.96
N LEU A 44 -0.97 -19.03 -0.96
CA LEU A 44 -1.77 -19.07 0.26
C LEU A 44 -1.60 -20.40 1.01
N VAL A 45 -1.64 -21.54 0.31
CA VAL A 45 -1.41 -22.87 0.90
C VAL A 45 0.01 -22.98 1.45
N ALA A 46 1.02 -22.56 0.66
CA ALA A 46 2.41 -22.55 1.11
C ALA A 46 2.59 -21.66 2.36
N GLY A 47 1.92 -20.50 2.39
CA GLY A 47 1.92 -19.60 3.54
C GLY A 47 1.31 -20.24 4.79
N LEU A 48 0.18 -20.93 4.67
CA LEU A 48 -0.44 -21.67 5.77
C LEU A 48 0.46 -22.79 6.30
N VAL A 49 1.12 -23.54 5.42
CA VAL A 49 2.08 -24.59 5.82
C VAL A 49 3.24 -23.97 6.61
N LEU A 50 3.81 -22.87 6.13
CA LEU A 50 4.89 -22.16 6.84
C LEU A 50 4.42 -21.61 8.19
N PHE A 51 3.20 -21.10 8.28
CA PHE A 51 2.60 -20.66 9.54
C PHE A 51 2.47 -21.84 10.54
N VAL A 52 1.95 -22.98 10.11
CA VAL A 52 1.85 -24.18 10.97
C VAL A 52 3.23 -24.64 11.43
N CYS A 53 4.20 -24.69 10.53
CA CYS A 53 5.60 -25.00 10.86
C CYS A 53 6.15 -24.01 11.90
N LYS A 54 5.87 -22.70 11.77
CA LYS A 54 6.26 -21.68 12.74
C LYS A 54 5.68 -21.96 14.12
N ILE A 55 4.39 -22.29 14.21
CA ILE A 55 3.74 -22.59 15.50
C ILE A 55 4.34 -23.83 16.15
N ILE A 56 4.57 -24.92 15.40
CA ILE A 56 5.19 -26.15 15.93
C ILE A 56 6.63 -25.91 16.41
N MET A 57 7.37 -25.06 15.70
CA MET A 57 8.75 -24.72 16.06
C MET A 57 8.85 -23.76 17.24
N THR A 58 7.77 -23.06 17.61
CA THR A 58 7.78 -22.08 18.69
C THR A 58 7.20 -22.69 19.96
N GLU A 59 7.85 -22.47 21.10
CA GLU A 59 7.30 -22.90 22.39
C GLU A 59 6.20 -21.94 22.81
N HIS A 60 5.01 -22.46 23.15
CA HIS A 60 3.85 -21.65 23.54
C HIS A 60 3.35 -22.02 24.94
N SER A 61 2.88 -21.01 25.68
CA SER A 61 2.20 -21.22 26.96
C SER A 61 0.75 -21.65 26.73
N ILE A 62 0.12 -22.23 27.76
CA ILE A 62 -1.31 -22.62 27.69
C ILE A 62 -2.20 -21.40 27.38
N LYS A 63 -1.92 -20.24 28.00
CA LYS A 63 -2.64 -18.98 27.75
C LYS A 63 -2.55 -18.57 26.27
N GLU A 64 -1.38 -18.73 25.65
CA GLU A 64 -1.16 -18.42 24.24
C GLU A 64 -1.89 -19.41 23.31
N TYR A 65 -1.88 -20.71 23.62
CA TYR A 65 -2.66 -21.69 22.86
C TYR A 65 -4.15 -21.39 22.91
N ILE A 66 -4.69 -21.04 24.07
CA ILE A 66 -6.10 -20.64 24.22
C ILE A 66 -6.40 -19.43 23.34
N ALA A 67 -5.57 -18.38 23.41
CA ALA A 67 -5.76 -17.18 22.59
C ALA A 67 -5.72 -17.48 21.08
N MET A 68 -4.77 -18.32 20.64
CA MET A 68 -4.66 -18.76 19.25
C MET A 68 -5.92 -19.51 18.80
N VAL A 69 -6.39 -20.48 19.59
CA VAL A 69 -7.58 -21.28 19.27
C VAL A 69 -8.82 -20.40 19.20
N VAL A 70 -9.02 -19.49 20.16
CA VAL A 70 -10.19 -18.59 20.17
C VAL A 70 -10.22 -17.69 18.94
N LEU A 71 -9.09 -17.06 18.59
CA LEU A 71 -9.01 -16.18 17.43
C LEU A 71 -9.20 -16.93 16.12
N MET A 72 -8.55 -18.09 15.97
CA MET A 72 -8.70 -18.93 14.78
C MET A 72 -10.11 -19.53 14.67
N LEU A 73 -10.77 -19.82 15.79
CA LEU A 73 -12.17 -20.26 15.80
C LEU A 73 -13.10 -19.15 15.30
N VAL A 74 -12.90 -17.91 15.77
CA VAL A 74 -13.67 -16.76 15.24
C VAL A 74 -13.45 -16.61 13.73
N ALA A 75 -12.21 -16.63 13.26
CA ALA A 75 -11.92 -16.54 11.82
C ALA A 75 -12.48 -17.72 11.01
N GLY A 76 -12.46 -18.94 11.58
CA GLY A 76 -13.05 -20.13 10.97
C GLY A 76 -14.58 -20.07 10.88
N LEU A 77 -15.25 -19.63 11.94
CA LEU A 77 -16.70 -19.39 11.94
C LEU A 77 -17.06 -18.34 10.88
N VAL A 78 -16.33 -17.22 10.84
CA VAL A 78 -16.54 -16.19 9.81
C VAL A 78 -16.42 -16.77 8.41
N TYR A 79 -15.34 -17.51 8.13
CA TYR A 79 -15.16 -18.16 6.84
C TYR A 79 -16.30 -19.12 6.47
N MET A 80 -16.83 -19.90 7.43
CA MET A 80 -17.93 -20.82 7.15
C MET A 80 -19.21 -20.11 6.75
N PHE A 81 -19.52 -18.95 7.35
CA PHE A 81 -20.76 -18.21 7.07
C PHE A 81 -20.63 -17.22 5.91
N SER A 82 -19.50 -16.53 5.78
CA SER A 82 -19.29 -15.51 4.75
C SER A 82 -18.55 -16.01 3.51
N GLY A 83 -17.76 -17.08 3.63
CA GLY A 83 -16.83 -17.52 2.58
C GLY A 83 -15.53 -16.70 2.53
N GLU A 84 -15.39 -15.65 3.35
CA GLU A 84 -14.22 -14.77 3.35
C GLU A 84 -13.05 -15.37 4.12
N LYS A 85 -11.89 -15.44 3.48
CA LYS A 85 -10.66 -15.98 4.10
C LYS A 85 -9.75 -14.90 4.70
N GLY A 86 -10.09 -13.62 4.51
CA GLY A 86 -9.23 -12.49 4.88
C GLY A 86 -8.83 -12.51 6.35
N LEU A 87 -9.79 -12.75 7.26
CA LEU A 87 -9.53 -12.76 8.70
C LEU A 87 -8.59 -13.90 9.14
N ILE A 88 -8.65 -15.06 8.48
CA ILE A 88 -7.72 -16.18 8.73
C ILE A 88 -6.29 -15.75 8.44
N VAL A 89 -6.09 -15.11 7.30
CA VAL A 89 -4.77 -14.63 6.83
C VAL A 89 -4.25 -13.49 7.71
N CYS A 90 -5.13 -12.59 8.14
CA CYS A 90 -4.80 -11.54 9.08
C CYS A 90 -4.37 -12.09 10.45
N PHE A 91 -5.11 -13.04 11.01
CA PHE A 91 -4.77 -13.65 12.29
C PHE A 91 -3.55 -14.56 12.19
N SER A 92 -3.29 -15.26 11.10
CA SER A 92 -2.04 -16.02 10.94
C SER A 92 -0.81 -15.11 10.90
N MET A 93 -0.91 -13.93 10.25
CA MET A 93 0.12 -12.88 10.32
C MET A 93 0.35 -12.44 11.77
N MET A 94 -0.72 -12.15 12.52
CA MET A 94 -0.62 -11.73 13.91
C MET A 94 -0.02 -12.79 14.84
N LEU A 95 -0.54 -14.01 14.79
CA LEU A 95 -0.16 -15.09 15.70
C LEU A 95 1.26 -15.60 15.44
N GLY A 96 1.78 -15.48 14.23
CA GLY A 96 3.15 -15.89 13.90
C GLY A 96 4.25 -15.00 14.51
N MET A 97 3.90 -13.83 15.05
CA MET A 97 4.85 -12.83 15.55
C MET A 97 5.63 -13.22 16.81
N LYS A 98 5.34 -14.35 17.45
CA LYS A 98 6.04 -14.75 18.68
C LYS A 98 7.55 -14.86 18.46
N ALA A 99 8.30 -14.12 19.27
CA ALA A 99 9.77 -14.03 19.23
C ALA A 99 10.33 -13.57 17.87
N VAL A 100 9.56 -12.77 17.12
CA VAL A 100 9.99 -12.14 15.87
C VAL A 100 10.02 -10.63 16.05
N SER A 101 11.08 -9.97 15.58
CA SER A 101 11.13 -8.49 15.61
C SER A 101 10.33 -7.88 14.47
N ILE A 102 9.55 -6.84 14.79
CA ILE A 102 8.80 -6.03 13.80
C ILE A 102 9.76 -5.52 12.71
N LYS A 103 10.95 -5.05 13.12
CA LYS A 103 11.94 -4.50 12.21
C LYS A 103 12.31 -5.49 11.10
N LYS A 104 12.58 -6.75 11.44
CA LYS A 104 12.94 -7.78 10.43
C LYS A 104 11.78 -8.03 9.47
N VAL A 105 10.55 -8.10 9.98
CA VAL A 105 9.35 -8.27 9.16
C VAL A 105 9.19 -7.12 8.17
N PHE A 106 9.33 -5.88 8.64
CA PHE A 106 9.23 -4.70 7.79
C PHE A 106 10.38 -4.61 6.78
N ILE A 107 11.62 -4.95 7.16
CA ILE A 107 12.76 -5.01 6.23
C ILE A 107 12.50 -6.05 5.14
N THR A 108 12.15 -7.28 5.52
CA THR A 108 11.82 -8.35 4.56
C THR A 108 10.70 -7.93 3.63
N SER A 109 9.64 -7.33 4.17
CA SER A 109 8.49 -6.89 3.38
C SER A 109 8.86 -5.76 2.42
N SER A 110 9.58 -4.73 2.88
CA SER A 110 10.04 -3.63 2.03
C SER A 110 10.99 -4.08 0.93
N LEU A 111 11.90 -5.02 1.20
CA LEU A 111 12.82 -5.53 0.20
C LEU A 111 12.09 -6.34 -0.86
N VAL A 112 11.25 -7.30 -0.44
CA VAL A 112 10.50 -8.16 -1.36
C VAL A 112 9.51 -7.34 -2.19
N ALA A 113 8.68 -6.52 -1.53
CA ALA A 113 7.73 -5.66 -2.22
C ALA A 113 8.45 -4.62 -3.08
N GLY A 114 9.53 -4.01 -2.59
CA GLY A 114 10.30 -3.00 -3.30
C GLY A 114 10.86 -3.52 -4.62
N VAL A 115 11.52 -4.68 -4.61
CA VAL A 115 12.06 -5.30 -5.83
C VAL A 115 10.96 -5.56 -6.84
N ILE A 116 9.85 -6.18 -6.42
CA ILE A 116 8.77 -6.57 -7.32
C ILE A 116 8.02 -5.33 -7.86
N VAL A 117 7.64 -4.40 -6.99
CA VAL A 117 6.89 -3.19 -7.38
C VAL A 117 7.71 -2.32 -8.32
N ILE A 118 8.99 -2.08 -8.01
CA ILE A 118 9.87 -1.27 -8.87
C ILE A 118 10.12 -1.98 -10.20
N ALA A 119 10.34 -3.30 -10.19
CA ALA A 119 10.50 -4.06 -11.43
C ALA A 119 9.25 -3.98 -12.31
N LYS A 120 8.03 -4.07 -11.74
CA LYS A 120 6.80 -3.92 -12.51
C LYS A 120 6.61 -2.51 -13.08
N ILE A 121 6.89 -1.48 -12.29
CA ILE A 121 6.84 -0.09 -12.76
C ILE A 121 7.84 0.10 -13.91
N PHE A 122 9.07 -0.41 -13.77
CA PHE A 122 10.07 -0.38 -14.85
C PHE A 122 9.57 -1.09 -16.10
N LEU A 123 9.19 -2.38 -15.98
CA LEU A 123 8.73 -3.17 -17.13
C LEU A 123 7.49 -2.56 -17.82
N GLY A 124 6.55 -2.03 -17.04
CA GLY A 124 5.34 -1.37 -17.56
C GLY A 124 5.66 -0.04 -18.25
N THR A 125 6.44 0.85 -17.62
CA THR A 125 6.76 2.17 -18.19
C THR A 125 7.61 2.11 -19.46
N PHE A 126 8.35 1.01 -19.68
CA PHE A 126 9.11 0.77 -20.91
C PHE A 126 8.36 -0.12 -21.92
N GLY A 127 7.11 -0.51 -21.64
CA GLY A 127 6.30 -1.35 -22.54
C GLY A 127 6.86 -2.77 -22.74
N LEU A 128 7.67 -3.28 -21.81
CA LEU A 128 8.26 -4.63 -21.88
C LEU A 128 7.28 -5.73 -21.47
N THR A 129 6.17 -5.34 -20.84
CA THR A 129 5.05 -6.22 -20.48
C THR A 129 3.76 -5.61 -20.97
N GLY A 130 2.84 -6.44 -21.48
CA GLY A 130 1.50 -5.99 -21.84
C GLY A 130 0.84 -5.25 -20.68
N GLU A 131 0.25 -4.10 -20.98
CA GLU A 131 -0.36 -3.21 -20.01
C GLU A 131 -1.87 -3.14 -20.22
N VAL A 132 -2.60 -3.09 -19.10
CA VAL A 132 -4.02 -2.74 -19.10
C VAL A 132 -4.15 -1.26 -18.79
N TYR A 133 -4.87 -0.52 -19.63
CA TYR A 133 -5.24 0.87 -19.36
C TYR A 133 -6.74 1.10 -19.53
N PHE A 134 -7.25 2.05 -18.75
CA PHE A 134 -8.68 2.37 -18.69
C PHE A 134 -8.90 3.83 -19.11
N PRO A 135 -9.65 4.10 -20.19
CA PRO A 135 -10.10 5.45 -20.51
C PRO A 135 -11.21 5.86 -19.55
N ILE A 136 -10.97 6.89 -18.72
CA ILE A 136 -11.96 7.41 -17.77
C ILE A 136 -12.01 8.93 -17.84
N GLU A 137 -13.22 9.49 -17.87
CA GLU A 137 -13.42 10.92 -17.71
C GLU A 137 -13.30 11.33 -16.24
N ARG A 138 -12.55 12.40 -15.99
CA ARG A 138 -12.38 12.98 -14.66
C ARG A 138 -12.70 14.45 -14.68
N ALA A 139 -13.57 14.87 -13.77
CA ALA A 139 -13.85 16.28 -13.51
C ALA A 139 -12.56 17.07 -13.30
N GLY A 140 -12.36 18.12 -14.10
CA GLY A 140 -11.22 19.03 -14.08
C GLY A 140 -10.02 18.62 -14.95
N VAL A 141 -9.98 17.40 -15.49
CA VAL A 141 -8.89 16.90 -16.36
C VAL A 141 -9.40 16.47 -17.73
N GLY A 142 -10.65 16.00 -17.81
CA GLY A 142 -11.22 15.43 -19.03
C GLY A 142 -10.98 13.93 -19.12
N LEU A 143 -11.02 13.39 -20.34
CA LEU A 143 -10.76 11.98 -20.61
C LEU A 143 -9.27 11.69 -20.45
N MET A 144 -8.92 10.76 -19.57
CA MET A 144 -7.53 10.36 -19.32
C MET A 144 -7.34 8.84 -19.42
N LEU A 145 -6.18 8.41 -19.89
CA LEU A 145 -5.77 7.01 -19.84
C LEU A 145 -5.15 6.70 -18.47
N ARG A 146 -5.75 5.73 -17.78
CA ARG A 146 -5.28 5.24 -16.48
C ARG A 146 -4.53 3.94 -16.66
N HIS A 147 -3.23 3.99 -16.41
CA HIS A 147 -2.27 2.91 -16.61
C HIS A 147 -2.14 2.07 -15.35
N ALA A 148 -2.22 0.75 -15.51
CA ALA A 148 -2.09 -0.18 -14.40
C ALA A 148 -0.67 -0.73 -14.22
N LEU A 149 0.26 -0.50 -15.16
CA LEU A 149 1.67 -0.94 -15.13
C LEU A 149 1.83 -2.41 -14.69
N GLY A 150 1.07 -3.28 -15.35
CA GLY A 150 1.06 -4.73 -15.12
C GLY A 150 0.23 -5.20 -13.92
N TYR A 151 -0.49 -4.31 -13.22
CA TYR A 151 -1.51 -4.70 -12.24
C TYR A 151 -2.89 -4.84 -12.91
N ALA A 152 -3.81 -5.55 -12.25
CA ALA A 152 -5.17 -5.73 -12.75
C ALA A 152 -5.99 -4.44 -12.79
N HIS A 153 -5.64 -3.44 -11.97
CA HIS A 153 -6.35 -2.16 -11.91
C HIS A 153 -5.42 -1.03 -11.44
N PRO A 154 -5.55 0.20 -11.95
CA PRO A 154 -4.69 1.33 -11.58
C PRO A 154 -4.69 1.68 -10.09
N ASN A 155 -5.81 1.51 -9.37
CA ASN A 155 -5.81 1.70 -7.91
C ASN A 155 -4.90 0.69 -7.19
N THR A 156 -4.82 -0.54 -7.69
CA THR A 156 -3.98 -1.58 -7.10
C THR A 156 -2.50 -1.23 -7.21
N LEU A 157 -2.08 -0.62 -8.33
CA LEU A 157 -0.74 -0.07 -8.49
C LEU A 157 -0.44 0.98 -7.42
N GLN A 158 -1.27 2.02 -7.31
CA GLN A 158 -1.08 3.10 -6.33
C GLN A 158 -1.02 2.57 -4.89
N MET A 159 -1.92 1.65 -4.53
CA MET A 159 -1.96 1.08 -3.19
C MET A 159 -0.73 0.23 -2.85
N ASN A 160 -0.16 -0.51 -3.82
CA ASN A 160 1.10 -1.22 -3.58
C ASN A 160 2.27 -0.27 -3.32
N VAL A 161 2.34 0.82 -4.09
CA VAL A 161 3.36 1.87 -3.88
C VAL A 161 3.17 2.56 -2.54
N LEU A 162 1.93 2.87 -2.15
CA LEU A 162 1.63 3.50 -0.86
C LEU A 162 2.02 2.61 0.31
N ILE A 163 1.68 1.32 0.31
CA ILE A 163 2.06 0.39 1.39
C ILE A 163 3.58 0.27 1.47
N LEU A 164 4.27 0.12 0.33
CA LEU A 164 5.75 0.14 0.30
C LEU A 164 6.31 1.43 0.89
N THR A 165 5.74 2.57 0.53
CA THR A 165 6.10 3.89 1.06
C THR A 165 5.95 3.92 2.58
N MET A 166 4.81 3.45 3.10
CA MET A 166 4.56 3.41 4.56
C MET A 166 5.55 2.50 5.30
N LEU A 167 5.89 1.34 4.73
CA LEU A 167 6.87 0.42 5.33
C LEU A 167 8.27 1.06 5.41
N ILE A 168 8.72 1.70 4.33
CA ILE A 168 10.02 2.40 4.27
C ILE A 168 10.03 3.57 5.26
N MET A 169 8.96 4.38 5.27
CA MET A 169 8.85 5.51 6.19
C MET A 169 8.81 5.08 7.65
N TYR A 170 8.12 3.98 7.98
CA TYR A 170 8.14 3.41 9.34
C TYR A 170 9.57 3.04 9.77
N LEU A 171 10.31 2.31 8.91
CA LEU A 171 11.69 1.91 9.18
C LEU A 171 12.60 3.13 9.35
N PHE A 172 12.46 4.13 8.48
CA PHE A 172 13.24 5.35 8.50
C PHE A 172 12.95 6.18 9.76
N THR A 173 11.69 6.51 10.05
CA THR A 173 11.29 7.26 11.24
C THR A 173 11.74 6.54 12.52
N SER A 174 11.59 5.22 12.58
CA SER A 174 12.03 4.42 13.74
C SER A 174 13.55 4.48 13.93
N ALA A 175 14.32 4.39 12.84
CA ALA A 175 15.78 4.51 12.90
C ALA A 175 16.23 5.91 13.32
N GLN A 176 15.58 6.95 12.82
CA GLN A 176 15.87 8.34 13.19
C GLN A 176 15.62 8.60 14.68
N ARG A 177 14.48 8.14 15.22
CA ARG A 177 14.17 8.27 16.65
C ARG A 177 15.14 7.49 17.53
N TYR A 178 15.57 6.31 17.09
CA TYR A 178 16.60 5.55 17.80
C TYR A 178 17.95 6.31 17.82
N ALA A 179 18.38 6.83 16.68
CA ALA A 179 19.61 7.60 16.57
C ALA A 179 19.58 8.89 17.42
N GLU A 180 18.43 9.56 17.48
CA GLU A 180 18.19 10.71 18.36
C GLU A 180 18.35 10.33 19.84
N LYS A 181 17.68 9.27 20.29
CA LYS A 181 17.79 8.77 21.68
C LYS A 181 19.20 8.32 22.05
N ALA A 182 19.92 7.74 21.10
CA ALA A 182 21.30 7.29 21.28
C ALA A 182 22.32 8.45 21.20
N GLY A 183 21.89 9.71 21.03
CA GLY A 183 22.75 10.87 20.91
C GLY A 183 23.62 10.89 19.65
N LYS A 184 23.31 10.06 18.65
CA LYS A 184 24.09 9.97 17.40
C LYS A 184 23.80 11.11 16.43
N ILE A 185 22.61 11.70 16.53
CA ILE A 185 22.14 12.81 15.69
C ILE A 185 21.39 13.81 16.56
N THR A 186 21.39 15.08 16.16
CA THR A 186 20.59 16.10 16.83
C THR A 186 19.12 16.04 16.39
N LYS A 187 18.21 16.52 17.24
CA LYS A 187 16.78 16.60 16.92
C LYS A 187 16.51 17.40 15.62
N ARG A 188 17.25 18.49 15.40
CA ARG A 188 17.13 19.31 14.19
C ARG A 188 17.44 18.50 12.93
N GLU A 189 18.49 17.69 12.98
CA GLU A 189 18.90 16.87 11.84
C GLU A 189 17.93 15.72 11.58
N SER A 190 17.41 15.10 12.65
CA SER A 190 16.35 14.08 12.55
C SER A 190 15.09 14.63 11.88
N ASN A 191 14.64 15.81 12.31
CA ASN A 191 13.47 16.49 11.74
C ASN A 191 13.68 16.81 10.26
N LEU A 192 14.84 17.37 9.90
CA LEU A 192 15.16 17.69 8.51
C LEU A 192 15.18 16.43 7.64
N GLY A 193 15.75 15.33 8.14
CA GLY A 193 15.79 14.07 7.40
C GLY A 193 14.42 13.49 7.12
N ILE A 194 13.51 13.51 8.10
CA ILE A 194 12.13 13.03 7.91
C ILE A 194 11.36 13.90 6.93
N ILE A 195 11.51 15.22 6.99
CA ILE A 195 10.86 16.13 6.03
C ILE A 195 11.36 15.84 4.61
N LEU A 196 12.69 15.80 4.41
CA LEU A 196 13.28 15.56 3.08
C LEU A 196 12.85 14.22 2.49
N VAL A 197 12.92 13.13 3.26
CA VAL A 197 12.53 11.80 2.79
C VAL A 197 11.02 11.72 2.54
N SER A 198 10.19 12.40 3.34
CA SER A 198 8.74 12.46 3.12
C SER A 198 8.41 13.18 1.81
N VAL A 199 9.11 14.27 1.48
CA VAL A 199 8.95 14.99 0.20
C VAL A 199 9.31 14.07 -0.96
N VAL A 200 10.46 13.39 -0.92
CA VAL A 200 10.86 12.45 -1.98
C VAL A 200 9.86 11.32 -2.15
N ALA A 201 9.42 10.72 -1.06
CA ALA A 201 8.46 9.63 -1.08
C ALA A 201 7.08 10.08 -1.60
N PHE A 202 6.64 11.30 -1.25
CA PHE A 202 5.41 11.88 -1.76
C PHE A 202 5.51 12.20 -3.25
N SER A 203 6.63 12.79 -3.70
CA SER A 203 6.88 13.05 -5.13
C SER A 203 6.86 11.77 -5.96
N PHE A 204 7.40 10.66 -5.44
CA PHE A 204 7.29 9.37 -6.12
C PHE A 204 5.83 8.88 -6.20
N ASN A 205 5.02 9.08 -5.16
CA ASN A 205 3.59 8.75 -5.21
C ASN A 205 2.82 9.63 -6.20
N LEU A 206 3.20 10.90 -6.38
CA LEU A 206 2.65 11.79 -7.41
C LEU A 206 3.04 11.31 -8.81
N PHE A 207 4.29 10.89 -9.02
CA PHE A 207 4.70 10.28 -10.28
C PHE A 207 3.84 9.06 -10.63
N ILE A 208 3.56 8.18 -9.67
CA ILE A 208 2.67 7.02 -9.90
C ILE A 208 1.21 7.45 -10.09
N HIS A 209 0.78 8.57 -9.50
CA HIS A 209 -0.55 9.13 -9.71
C HIS A 209 -0.77 9.56 -11.16
N GLU A 210 0.23 10.14 -11.81
CA GLU A 210 0.15 10.50 -13.23
C GLU A 210 -0.22 9.29 -14.09
N TYR A 211 0.31 8.10 -13.78
CA TYR A 211 -0.10 6.86 -14.44
C TYR A 211 -1.47 6.37 -13.96
N SER A 212 -1.64 6.23 -12.64
CA SER A 212 -2.77 5.50 -12.08
C SER A 212 -4.09 6.28 -12.07
N GLY A 213 -4.02 7.62 -12.11
CA GLY A 213 -5.14 8.53 -11.87
C GLY A 213 -5.81 8.35 -10.50
N SER A 214 -5.15 7.68 -9.54
CA SER A 214 -5.77 7.31 -8.26
C SER A 214 -5.68 8.45 -7.24
N ARG A 215 -6.76 9.22 -7.10
CA ARG A 215 -6.85 10.34 -6.14
C ARG A 215 -6.83 9.87 -4.68
N THR A 216 -7.45 8.73 -4.39
CA THR A 216 -7.55 8.16 -3.04
C THR A 216 -6.18 7.79 -2.49
N GLY A 217 -5.32 7.16 -3.30
CA GLY A 217 -3.96 6.81 -2.88
C GLY A 217 -3.07 8.02 -2.62
N VAL A 218 -3.18 9.10 -3.41
CA VAL A 218 -2.44 10.35 -3.16
C VAL A 218 -2.91 11.02 -1.87
N LEU A 219 -4.22 11.12 -1.65
CA LEU A 219 -4.77 11.70 -0.43
C LEU A 219 -4.33 10.91 0.81
N ALA A 220 -4.41 9.58 0.77
CA ALA A 220 -3.94 8.72 1.84
C ALA A 220 -2.43 8.89 2.11
N CYS A 221 -1.63 8.97 1.04
CA CYS A 221 -0.19 9.24 1.17
C CYS A 221 0.07 10.60 1.82
N LEU A 222 -0.63 11.65 1.39
CA LEU A 222 -0.46 13.00 1.92
C LEU A 222 -0.78 13.05 3.42
N VAL A 223 -1.94 12.51 3.82
CA VAL A 223 -2.35 12.48 5.23
C VAL A 223 -1.35 11.68 6.06
N PHE A 224 -0.95 10.49 5.61
CA PHE A 224 0.07 9.69 6.28
C PHE A 224 1.39 10.46 6.48
N MET A 225 1.90 11.11 5.43
CA MET A 225 3.16 11.85 5.51
C MET A 225 3.07 13.03 6.48
N LEU A 226 2.00 13.84 6.38
CA LEU A 226 1.78 14.97 7.28
C LEU A 226 1.66 14.51 8.74
N PHE A 227 0.97 13.41 8.98
CA PHE A 227 0.79 12.87 10.32
C PHE A 227 2.08 12.27 10.89
N ASN A 228 2.86 11.55 10.08
CA ASN A 228 4.17 11.03 10.44
C ASN A 228 5.15 12.17 10.80
N ILE A 229 5.18 13.24 9.99
CA ILE A 229 5.96 14.44 10.29
C ILE A 229 5.46 15.08 11.59
N TRP A 230 4.16 15.29 11.74
CA TRP A 230 3.56 15.94 12.91
C TRP A 230 3.90 15.20 14.21
N LEU A 231 3.67 13.88 14.27
CA LEU A 231 3.99 13.07 15.45
C LEU A 231 5.49 13.04 15.72
N HIS A 232 6.33 12.97 14.68
CA HIS A 232 7.78 13.01 14.88
C HIS A 232 8.23 14.33 15.51
N LEU A 233 7.77 15.46 14.97
CA LEU A 233 8.08 16.80 15.48
C LEU A 233 7.58 17.00 16.92
N ALA A 234 6.37 16.50 17.23
CA ALA A 234 5.82 16.53 18.57
C ALA A 234 6.71 15.78 19.58
N GLY A 235 7.34 14.68 19.15
CA GLY A 235 8.25 13.86 19.95
C GLY A 235 7.55 13.00 21.01
N LYS A 236 6.42 13.46 21.54
CA LYS A 236 5.52 12.75 22.45
C LYS A 236 4.07 13.22 22.26
N ALA A 237 3.11 12.30 22.33
CA ALA A 237 1.69 12.63 22.26
C ALA A 237 1.25 13.45 23.49
N ARG A 238 0.79 14.69 23.27
CA ARG A 238 0.20 15.57 24.30
C ARG A 238 -1.31 15.40 24.30
N LEU A 239 -2.05 16.27 25.00
CA LEU A 239 -3.49 16.13 25.14
C LEU A 239 -4.20 16.13 23.78
N PHE A 240 -3.88 17.09 22.91
CA PHE A 240 -4.49 17.19 21.60
C PHE A 240 -4.17 15.99 20.72
N GLU A 241 -2.90 15.57 20.61
CA GLU A 241 -2.50 14.37 19.86
C GLU A 241 -3.23 13.13 20.38
N LYS A 242 -3.37 12.98 21.70
CA LYS A 242 -4.10 11.86 22.30
C LYS A 242 -5.57 11.85 21.88
N VAL A 243 -6.24 13.01 21.93
CA VAL A 243 -7.65 13.12 21.51
C VAL A 243 -7.81 12.70 20.06
N VAL A 244 -6.95 13.22 19.17
CA VAL A 244 -6.97 12.85 17.74
C VAL A 244 -6.76 11.34 17.55
N LEU A 245 -5.73 10.77 18.19
CA LEU A 245 -5.39 9.35 18.07
C LEU A 245 -6.47 8.41 18.62
N TYR A 246 -7.16 8.78 19.71
CA TYR A 246 -8.28 7.98 20.23
C TYR A 246 -9.56 8.14 19.40
N ALA A 247 -9.79 9.32 18.82
CA ALA A 247 -10.97 9.61 18.03
C ALA A 247 -10.92 8.99 16.63
N GLU A 248 -9.72 8.73 16.11
CA GLU A 248 -9.51 8.27 14.74
C GLU A 248 -10.30 7.00 14.38
N TYR A 249 -10.17 5.92 15.15
CA TYR A 249 -10.88 4.66 14.86
C TYR A 249 -12.41 4.80 14.93
N PRO A 250 -13.00 5.35 16.01
CA PRO A 250 -14.43 5.63 16.06
C PRO A 250 -14.91 6.53 14.93
N PHE A 251 -14.11 7.51 14.52
CA PHE A 251 -14.45 8.43 13.45
C PHE A 251 -14.48 7.73 12.09
N VAL A 252 -13.53 6.84 11.79
CA VAL A 252 -13.55 6.03 10.57
C VAL A 252 -14.74 5.06 10.56
N CYS A 253 -15.07 4.44 11.70
CA CYS A 253 -16.28 3.63 11.83
C CYS A 253 -17.55 4.45 11.56
N PHE A 254 -17.61 5.67 12.11
CA PHE A 254 -18.73 6.58 11.88
C PHE A 254 -18.85 6.97 10.40
N ILE A 255 -17.75 7.28 9.73
CA ILE A 255 -17.75 7.58 8.28
C ILE A 255 -18.28 6.40 7.47
N ALA A 256 -17.85 5.17 7.77
CA ALA A 256 -18.23 3.99 7.00
C ALA A 256 -19.67 3.51 7.27
N ILE A 257 -20.14 3.62 8.51
CA ILE A 257 -21.40 3.00 8.95
C ILE A 257 -22.50 4.06 9.17
N GLY A 258 -22.18 5.19 9.79
CA GLY A 258 -23.17 6.19 10.20
C GLY A 258 -23.40 7.30 9.17
N LEU A 259 -22.34 7.86 8.60
CA LEU A 259 -22.39 9.00 7.69
C LEU A 259 -23.31 8.79 6.47
N PRO A 260 -23.38 7.60 5.83
CA PRO A 260 -24.26 7.38 4.69
C PRO A 260 -25.75 7.65 4.96
N PHE A 261 -26.20 7.59 6.22
CA PHE A 261 -27.59 7.79 6.62
C PHE A 261 -27.89 9.19 7.16
N ILE A 262 -26.85 9.97 7.49
CA ILE A 262 -27.00 11.29 8.09
C ILE A 262 -27.12 12.37 7.01
N LEU A 263 -26.34 12.23 5.93
CA LEU A 263 -26.37 13.15 4.79
C LEU A 263 -27.62 12.89 3.94
N LYS A 264 -28.30 13.97 3.51
CA LYS A 264 -29.56 13.89 2.73
C LYS A 264 -29.53 14.83 1.53
N GLY A 265 -30.28 14.47 0.48
CA GLY A 265 -30.50 15.29 -0.73
C GLY A 265 -29.21 15.64 -1.47
N GLY A 266 -29.18 16.81 -2.12
CA GLY A 266 -28.03 17.23 -2.94
C GLY A 266 -26.71 17.41 -2.18
N LEU A 267 -26.71 17.47 -0.84
CA LEU A 267 -25.47 17.47 -0.06
C LEU A 267 -24.83 16.07 -0.05
N PHE A 268 -25.63 15.01 0.03
CA PHE A 268 -25.15 13.63 -0.06
C PHE A 268 -24.47 13.38 -1.41
N GLU A 269 -25.15 13.73 -2.51
CA GLU A 269 -24.62 13.54 -3.87
C GLU A 269 -23.31 14.30 -4.10
N LYS A 270 -23.20 15.54 -3.60
CA LYS A 270 -21.98 16.34 -3.70
C LYS A 270 -20.82 15.74 -2.90
N VAL A 271 -21.06 15.34 -1.66
CA VAL A 271 -20.02 14.75 -0.81
C VAL A 271 -19.57 13.40 -1.36
N ASP A 272 -20.53 12.58 -1.79
CA ASP A 272 -20.25 11.25 -2.30
C ASP A 272 -19.51 11.29 -3.65
N SER A 273 -19.93 12.15 -4.58
CA SER A 273 -19.23 12.27 -5.87
C SER A 273 -17.85 12.94 -5.76
N ALA A 274 -17.71 13.99 -4.95
CA ALA A 274 -16.48 14.77 -4.88
C ALA A 274 -15.41 14.15 -3.98
N VAL A 275 -15.79 13.53 -2.86
CA VAL A 275 -14.85 13.07 -1.82
C VAL A 275 -14.74 11.55 -1.77
N PHE A 276 -15.87 10.85 -1.79
CA PHE A 276 -15.91 9.39 -1.58
C PHE A 276 -15.95 8.59 -2.88
N GLN A 277 -16.17 9.25 -4.02
CA GLN A 277 -16.32 8.66 -5.35
C GLN A 277 -17.29 7.47 -5.31
N THR A 278 -18.56 7.76 -5.02
CA THR A 278 -19.70 6.81 -4.97
C THR A 278 -19.70 5.78 -3.83
N ARG A 279 -18.67 5.76 -2.99
CA ARG A 279 -18.56 4.77 -1.89
C ARG A 279 -19.60 4.93 -0.80
N LEU A 280 -20.10 6.14 -0.53
CA LEU A 280 -21.18 6.31 0.46
C LEU A 280 -22.51 5.78 -0.09
N SER A 281 -22.76 5.94 -1.39
CA SER A 281 -23.94 5.33 -2.05
C SER A 281 -23.87 3.81 -1.99
N LEU A 282 -22.72 3.22 -2.34
CA LEU A 282 -22.50 1.77 -2.24
C LEU A 282 -22.66 1.27 -0.79
N ALA A 283 -22.06 1.98 0.17
CA ALA A 283 -22.18 1.66 1.59
C ALA A 283 -23.63 1.62 2.05
N ARG A 284 -24.43 2.62 1.64
CA ARG A 284 -25.85 2.70 1.95
C ARG A 284 -26.64 1.56 1.31
N GLY A 285 -26.41 1.27 0.02
CA GLY A 285 -27.08 0.18 -0.69
C GLY A 285 -26.82 -1.19 -0.06
N PHE A 286 -25.56 -1.51 0.25
CA PHE A 286 -25.23 -2.77 0.90
C PHE A 286 -25.86 -2.90 2.29
N TRP A 287 -25.93 -1.82 3.05
CA TRP A 287 -26.58 -1.82 4.36
C TRP A 287 -28.09 -2.00 4.27
N GLU A 288 -28.76 -1.38 3.30
CA GLU A 288 -30.22 -1.51 3.12
C GLU A 288 -30.61 -2.92 2.64
N CYS A 289 -29.74 -3.61 1.88
CA CYS A 289 -30.01 -4.95 1.35
C CYS A 289 -29.60 -6.11 2.26
N ASN A 290 -28.83 -5.87 3.32
CA ASN A 290 -28.25 -6.94 4.16
C ASN A 290 -28.57 -6.75 5.63
N SER A 291 -28.86 -7.86 6.33
CA SER A 291 -29.09 -7.85 7.78
C SER A 291 -27.79 -8.02 8.56
N LEU A 292 -27.74 -7.55 9.81
CA LEU A 292 -26.60 -7.83 10.68
C LEU A 292 -26.61 -9.29 11.18
N THR A 293 -25.48 -9.97 11.08
CA THR A 293 -25.29 -11.34 11.59
C THR A 293 -24.12 -11.41 12.57
N LEU A 294 -24.09 -12.47 13.40
CA LEU A 294 -23.04 -12.64 14.40
C LEU A 294 -21.67 -12.96 13.77
N PHE A 295 -21.65 -13.90 12.82
CA PHE A 295 -20.41 -14.46 12.23
C PHE A 295 -20.29 -14.15 10.73
N GLY A 296 -20.96 -13.11 10.24
CA GLY A 296 -20.91 -12.71 8.84
C GLY A 296 -21.93 -13.45 7.97
N GLN A 297 -21.94 -13.12 6.70
CA GLN A 297 -22.86 -13.66 5.70
C GLN A 297 -22.24 -13.53 4.31
N ARG A 298 -22.88 -14.07 3.29
CA ARG A 298 -22.57 -13.72 1.90
C ARG A 298 -23.47 -12.55 1.51
N LEU A 299 -22.90 -11.41 1.11
CA LEU A 299 -23.70 -10.24 0.77
C LEU A 299 -24.67 -10.50 -0.38
N VAL A 300 -25.90 -10.06 -0.18
CA VAL A 300 -26.85 -9.80 -1.25
C VAL A 300 -26.52 -8.44 -1.86
N ARG A 301 -26.40 -8.40 -3.18
CA ARG A 301 -26.02 -7.20 -3.92
C ARG A 301 -27.26 -6.30 -4.13
N PRO A 302 -27.12 -4.96 -4.10
CA PRO A 302 -28.26 -4.07 -4.27
C PRO A 302 -28.81 -4.07 -5.70
N SER A 303 -27.97 -4.32 -6.71
CA SER A 303 -28.39 -4.36 -8.12
C SER A 303 -27.45 -5.15 -9.06
N ASP A 304 -27.94 -5.53 -10.24
CA ASP A 304 -27.18 -6.24 -11.29
C ASP A 304 -26.20 -5.34 -12.08
N TRP A 305 -26.30 -4.01 -11.96
CA TRP A 305 -25.36 -3.07 -12.61
C TRP A 305 -24.18 -2.70 -11.70
N GLU A 306 -24.31 -2.92 -10.38
CA GLU A 306 -23.21 -2.82 -9.40
C GLU A 306 -22.38 -4.12 -9.32
N VAL A 307 -22.60 -5.08 -10.24
CA VAL A 307 -21.93 -6.38 -10.30
C VAL A 307 -20.39 -6.35 -10.18
N PRO A 308 -19.66 -5.31 -10.63
CA PRO A 308 -18.21 -5.24 -10.42
C PRO A 308 -17.79 -4.78 -9.02
N TYR A 309 -18.67 -4.18 -8.21
CA TYR A 309 -18.31 -3.41 -7.02
C TYR A 309 -18.70 -4.12 -5.71
N GLY A 310 -17.71 -4.38 -4.85
CA GLY A 310 -17.91 -4.89 -3.50
C GLY A 310 -18.08 -3.77 -2.46
N ILE A 311 -18.09 -4.12 -1.17
CA ILE A 311 -17.98 -3.11 -0.12
C ILE A 311 -16.53 -2.60 -0.07
N ASP A 312 -16.32 -1.36 -0.48
CA ASP A 312 -15.00 -0.73 -0.48
C ASP A 312 -14.60 -0.14 0.87
N MET A 313 -15.55 0.16 1.77
CA MET A 313 -15.27 0.74 3.08
C MET A 313 -14.99 -0.36 4.10
N GLY A 314 -13.77 -0.43 4.63
CA GLY A 314 -13.34 -1.62 5.37
C GLY A 314 -14.04 -1.85 6.72
N GLN A 315 -14.40 -0.79 7.46
CA GLN A 315 -15.18 -0.96 8.71
C GLN A 315 -16.61 -1.47 8.44
N LEU A 316 -17.22 -1.05 7.34
CA LEU A 316 -18.53 -1.56 6.92
C LEU A 316 -18.43 -3.02 6.46
N TYR A 317 -17.38 -3.36 5.70
CA TYR A 317 -17.08 -4.74 5.30
C TYR A 317 -16.87 -5.63 6.53
N LEU A 318 -16.11 -5.18 7.53
CA LEU A 318 -15.91 -5.90 8.79
C LEU A 318 -17.24 -6.16 9.52
N LEU A 319 -18.16 -5.18 9.53
CA LEU A 319 -19.43 -5.32 10.23
C LEU A 319 -20.45 -6.18 9.48
N LEU A 320 -20.69 -5.91 8.19
CA LEU A 320 -21.71 -6.59 7.39
C LEU A 320 -21.27 -7.96 6.88
N GLN A 321 -20.05 -8.07 6.34
CA GLN A 321 -19.57 -9.29 5.71
C GLN A 321 -18.91 -10.23 6.71
N LEU A 322 -18.13 -9.71 7.66
CA LEU A 322 -17.43 -10.53 8.67
C LEU A 322 -18.22 -10.67 9.99
N GLY A 323 -19.25 -9.87 10.20
CA GLY A 323 -20.19 -9.99 11.31
C GLY A 323 -19.81 -9.27 12.60
N ILE A 324 -20.79 -9.16 13.49
CA ILE A 324 -20.70 -8.41 14.75
C ILE A 324 -19.56 -8.92 15.64
N VAL A 325 -19.35 -10.24 15.73
CA VAL A 325 -18.31 -10.81 16.61
C VAL A 325 -16.93 -10.40 16.14
N ALA A 326 -16.66 -10.51 14.84
CA ALA A 326 -15.39 -10.06 14.26
C ALA A 326 -15.20 -8.56 14.46
N PHE A 327 -16.24 -7.76 14.24
CA PHE A 327 -16.23 -6.32 14.46
C PHE A 327 -15.85 -5.94 15.90
N VAL A 328 -16.46 -6.57 16.91
CA VAL A 328 -16.15 -6.32 18.32
C VAL A 328 -14.72 -6.74 18.66
N VAL A 329 -14.28 -7.92 18.22
CA VAL A 329 -12.91 -8.41 18.46
C VAL A 329 -11.87 -7.43 17.89
N MET A 330 -12.06 -7.01 16.64
CA MET A 330 -11.16 -6.05 15.97
C MET A 330 -11.22 -4.66 16.59
N THR A 331 -12.40 -4.20 17.02
CA THR A 331 -12.58 -2.93 17.76
C THR A 331 -11.77 -2.94 19.05
N VAL A 332 -11.95 -3.97 19.88
CA VAL A 332 -11.25 -4.09 21.18
C VAL A 332 -9.74 -4.12 20.97
N MET A 333 -9.28 -4.92 20.01
CA MET A 333 -7.85 -5.04 19.71
C MET A 333 -7.26 -3.72 19.21
N THR A 334 -7.98 -3.01 18.35
CA THR A 334 -7.54 -1.72 17.79
C THR A 334 -7.48 -0.64 18.86
N MET A 335 -8.54 -0.47 19.67
CA MET A 335 -8.57 0.52 20.74
C MET A 335 -7.52 0.23 21.82
N PHE A 336 -7.32 -1.05 22.13
CA PHE A 336 -6.28 -1.46 23.08
C PHE A 336 -4.86 -1.19 22.54
N PHE A 337 -4.63 -1.43 21.24
CA PHE A 337 -3.39 -1.05 20.57
C PHE A 337 -3.13 0.45 20.64
N VAL A 338 -4.12 1.28 20.26
CA VAL A 338 -4.00 2.75 20.35
C VAL A 338 -3.64 3.18 21.77
N HIS A 339 -4.34 2.64 22.78
CA HIS A 339 -4.05 2.94 24.19
C HIS A 339 -2.60 2.62 24.58
N ARG A 340 -2.15 1.40 24.26
CA ARG A 340 -0.79 0.94 24.58
C ARG A 340 0.26 1.73 23.81
N ALA A 341 0.03 2.00 22.53
CA ALA A 341 0.94 2.76 21.68
C ALA A 341 1.13 4.20 22.15
N ILE A 342 0.05 4.86 22.58
CA ILE A 342 0.12 6.18 23.21
C ILE A 342 0.92 6.12 24.53
N ARG A 343 0.63 5.14 25.41
CA ARG A 343 1.31 4.98 26.71
C ARG A 343 2.81 4.73 26.55
N SER A 344 3.19 3.91 25.57
CA SER A 344 4.57 3.53 25.29
C SER A 344 5.30 4.49 24.33
N ASN A 345 4.65 5.58 23.91
CA ASN A 345 5.18 6.57 22.97
C ASN A 345 5.67 5.96 21.63
N MET A 346 4.91 4.99 21.11
CA MET A 346 5.13 4.28 19.84
C MET A 346 4.63 5.12 18.66
N LEU A 347 5.22 6.32 18.49
CA LEU A 347 4.76 7.30 17.49
C LEU A 347 4.88 6.82 16.03
N PRO A 348 5.94 6.11 15.60
CA PRO A 348 6.00 5.55 14.24
C PRO A 348 4.87 4.55 13.97
N GLU A 349 4.54 3.71 14.95
CA GLU A 349 3.45 2.74 14.87
C GLU A 349 2.09 3.45 14.79
N LEU A 350 1.89 4.53 15.55
CA LEU A 350 0.68 5.37 15.51
C LEU A 350 0.55 6.10 14.17
N ALA A 351 1.64 6.61 13.59
CA ALA A 351 1.60 7.20 12.26
C ALA A 351 1.23 6.18 11.18
N PHE A 352 1.80 4.97 11.26
CA PHE A 352 1.46 3.88 10.36
C PHE A 352 -0.01 3.47 10.51
N PHE A 353 -0.50 3.37 11.76
CA PHE A 353 -1.91 3.17 12.08
C PHE A 353 -2.81 4.19 11.39
N THR A 354 -2.47 5.48 11.50
CA THR A 354 -3.24 6.54 10.86
C THR A 354 -3.29 6.42 9.35
N GLY A 355 -2.16 6.12 8.70
CA GLY A 355 -2.15 5.84 7.27
C GLY A 355 -3.09 4.70 6.88
N MET A 356 -3.11 3.60 7.65
CA MET A 356 -3.99 2.46 7.40
C MET A 356 -5.47 2.79 7.63
N MET A 357 -5.80 3.57 8.67
CA MET A 357 -7.17 4.03 8.94
C MET A 357 -7.71 4.90 7.80
N VAL A 358 -6.88 5.79 7.27
CA VAL A 358 -7.24 6.67 6.15
C VAL A 358 -7.47 5.84 4.89
N ILE A 359 -6.61 4.87 4.58
CA ILE A 359 -6.81 3.95 3.45
C ILE A 359 -8.14 3.19 3.58
N ASP A 360 -8.48 2.75 4.79
CA ASP A 360 -9.66 1.94 5.09
C ASP A 360 -11.00 2.62 4.77
N ILE A 361 -11.01 3.96 4.70
CA ILE A 361 -12.17 4.74 4.29
C ILE A 361 -12.56 4.43 2.83
N TRP A 362 -11.58 4.17 1.96
CA TRP A 362 -11.81 3.98 0.52
C TRP A 362 -11.51 2.57 0.02
N GLU A 363 -10.83 1.73 0.79
CA GLU A 363 -10.43 0.40 0.34
C GLU A 363 -10.58 -0.63 1.48
N PRO A 364 -11.07 -1.85 1.22
CA PRO A 364 -11.32 -2.86 2.25
C PRO A 364 -10.02 -3.60 2.67
N LEU A 365 -8.87 -2.93 2.54
CA LEU A 365 -7.53 -3.51 2.67
C LEU A 365 -7.21 -4.01 4.08
N MET A 366 -7.94 -3.54 5.09
CA MET A 366 -7.71 -3.93 6.48
C MET A 366 -8.07 -5.39 6.77
N TYR A 367 -9.08 -5.95 6.10
CA TYR A 367 -9.65 -7.25 6.48
C TYR A 367 -9.82 -8.23 5.33
N ASN A 368 -9.51 -7.81 4.11
CA ASN A 368 -9.54 -8.67 2.93
C ASN A 368 -8.28 -9.56 2.82
N LEU A 369 -8.26 -10.43 1.81
CA LEU A 369 -7.13 -11.30 1.48
C LEU A 369 -5.88 -10.57 0.98
N SER A 370 -5.80 -9.25 1.12
CA SER A 370 -4.76 -8.49 0.45
C SER A 370 -3.36 -8.66 0.99
N PHE A 371 -3.20 -9.27 2.17
CA PHE A 371 -1.93 -9.37 2.91
C PHE A 371 -1.18 -8.02 3.04
N LYS A 372 -1.90 -6.90 2.99
CA LYS A 372 -1.32 -5.55 3.07
C LYS A 372 -1.51 -4.92 4.45
N ASN A 373 -2.34 -5.49 5.31
CA ASN A 373 -2.57 -4.95 6.65
C ASN A 373 -1.47 -5.34 7.65
N PHE A 374 -0.38 -4.57 7.63
CA PHE A 374 0.72 -4.73 8.58
C PHE A 374 0.38 -4.31 10.03
N LEU A 375 -0.81 -3.78 10.33
CA LEU A 375 -1.21 -3.56 11.73
C LEU A 375 -1.28 -4.87 12.51
N PHE A 376 -1.58 -5.99 11.86
CA PHE A 376 -1.57 -7.30 12.50
C PHE A 376 -0.19 -7.71 13.01
N VAL A 377 0.89 -7.18 12.44
CA VAL A 377 2.26 -7.34 12.97
C VAL A 377 2.39 -6.64 14.33
N PHE A 378 1.84 -5.43 14.45
CA PHE A 378 1.83 -4.68 15.71
C PHE A 378 0.90 -5.32 16.75
N PHE A 379 -0.29 -5.76 16.33
CA PHE A 379 -1.23 -6.49 17.18
C PHE A 379 -0.60 -7.79 17.69
N GLY A 380 0.18 -8.49 16.86
CA GLY A 380 0.85 -9.73 17.23
C GLY A 380 1.89 -9.49 18.33
N LYS A 381 2.74 -8.47 18.17
CA LYS A 381 3.69 -8.08 19.21
C LYS A 381 2.96 -7.73 20.50
N MET A 382 1.92 -6.90 20.42
CA MET A 382 1.13 -6.49 21.58
C MET A 382 0.48 -7.68 22.30
N LEU A 383 -0.09 -8.63 21.56
CA LEU A 383 -0.75 -9.82 22.11
C LEU A 383 0.23 -10.65 22.94
N TYR A 384 1.40 -10.97 22.40
CA TYR A 384 2.41 -11.75 23.13
C TYR A 384 3.04 -10.98 24.29
N GLU A 385 3.15 -9.65 24.20
CA GLU A 385 3.54 -8.84 25.35
C GLU A 385 2.50 -8.84 26.47
N LEU A 386 1.21 -9.03 26.15
CA LEU A 386 0.15 -9.15 27.16
C LEU A 386 0.13 -10.51 27.83
N LEU A 387 0.38 -11.56 27.05
CA LEU A 387 0.29 -12.94 27.52
C LEU A 387 1.56 -13.41 28.24
N ARG A 388 2.64 -12.62 28.21
CA ARG A 388 3.89 -12.92 28.93
C ARG A 388 3.87 -12.39 30.36
N ASP A 389 4.19 -13.28 31.30
CA ASP A 389 4.30 -12.95 32.73
C ASP A 389 5.66 -12.30 33.12
N SER A 390 6.62 -12.09 32.19
CA SER A 390 7.89 -11.38 32.49
C SER A 390 8.66 -10.80 31.29
N LYS A 391 9.42 -9.72 31.56
CA LYS A 391 10.24 -8.85 30.68
C LYS A 391 11.34 -9.56 29.86
N ASP A 392 10.99 -10.16 28.73
CA ASP A 392 11.96 -10.48 27.68
C ASP A 392 11.51 -9.80 26.37
N SER A 393 11.74 -8.50 26.27
CA SER A 393 11.59 -7.78 25.01
C SER A 393 12.70 -8.24 24.06
N ALA A 394 12.35 -9.13 23.12
CA ALA A 394 13.19 -9.48 22.00
C ALA A 394 13.19 -8.35 20.95
N ASP A 395 13.55 -7.13 21.36
CA ASP A 395 14.13 -6.15 20.46
C ASP A 395 15.59 -6.06 20.87
N SER A 396 16.45 -6.84 20.20
CA SER A 396 17.89 -6.58 20.33
C SER A 396 18.17 -5.21 19.69
N GLU A 397 18.42 -4.21 20.54
CA GLU A 397 18.81 -2.83 20.17
C GLU A 397 20.02 -2.80 19.20
N ASP A 398 20.78 -3.89 19.16
CA ASP A 398 21.94 -4.12 18.31
C ASP A 398 21.67 -4.02 16.80
N VAL A 399 20.44 -4.20 16.31
CA VAL A 399 20.16 -4.17 14.86
C VAL A 399 20.12 -2.74 14.30
N TYR A 400 19.99 -1.70 15.13
CA TYR A 400 20.09 -0.29 14.70
C TYR A 400 21.52 0.28 14.77
N LYS A 401 22.55 -0.56 14.92
CA LYS A 401 23.95 -0.09 14.98
C LYS A 401 24.36 0.74 13.75
N ASN A 402 23.87 0.38 12.57
CA ASN A 402 24.11 1.08 11.30
C ASN A 402 22.98 2.08 10.96
N CYS A 403 22.78 3.10 11.80
CA CYS A 403 21.82 4.17 11.50
C CYS A 403 22.30 5.02 10.32
N ILE A 404 21.36 5.42 9.46
CA ILE A 404 21.58 6.44 8.42
C ILE A 404 22.02 7.72 9.12
N THR A 405 23.24 8.17 8.86
CA THR A 405 23.78 9.40 9.45
C THR A 405 23.24 10.62 8.71
N VAL A 406 23.27 11.77 9.36
CA VAL A 406 22.87 13.07 8.76
C VAL A 406 23.70 13.38 7.53
N ASP A 407 24.97 13.00 7.54
CA ASP A 407 25.86 13.13 6.39
C ASP A 407 25.38 12.29 5.20
N MET A 408 24.87 11.08 5.44
CA MET A 408 24.23 10.27 4.39
C MET A 408 22.94 10.92 3.88
N VAL A 409 22.11 11.51 4.76
CA VAL A 409 20.88 12.22 4.36
C VAL A 409 21.21 13.47 3.55
N LYS A 410 22.16 14.30 3.99
CA LYS A 410 22.58 15.52 3.26
C LYS A 410 23.14 15.17 1.89
N ARG A 411 24.01 14.18 1.79
CA ARG A 411 24.60 13.74 0.52
C ARG A 411 23.57 13.07 -0.37
N GLY A 412 22.66 12.28 0.19
CA GLY A 412 21.50 11.74 -0.50
C GLY A 412 20.59 12.85 -1.04
N ALA A 413 20.34 13.89 -0.25
CA ALA A 413 19.57 15.07 -0.68
C ALA A 413 20.27 15.80 -1.82
N VAL A 414 21.59 15.94 -1.80
CA VAL A 414 22.36 16.47 -2.93
C VAL A 414 22.18 15.58 -4.16
N ALA A 415 22.30 14.26 -4.03
CA ALA A 415 22.08 13.33 -5.15
C ALA A 415 20.65 13.44 -5.71
N VAL A 416 19.65 13.58 -4.85
CA VAL A 416 18.25 13.81 -5.24
C VAL A 416 18.08 15.16 -5.95
N LEU A 417 18.69 16.23 -5.46
CA LEU A 417 18.63 17.56 -6.08
C LEU A 417 19.30 17.55 -7.46
N VAL A 418 20.50 16.98 -7.57
CA VAL A 418 21.20 16.85 -8.86
C VAL A 418 20.42 15.96 -9.81
N GLY A 419 19.88 14.84 -9.33
CA GLY A 419 19.00 13.97 -10.10
C GLY A 419 17.75 14.70 -10.59
N ALA A 420 17.08 15.48 -9.73
CA ALA A 420 15.90 16.25 -10.08
C ALA A 420 16.21 17.34 -11.13
N LEU A 421 17.32 18.06 -10.99
CA LEU A 421 17.77 19.03 -11.99
C LEU A 421 18.03 18.35 -13.34
N LEU A 422 18.74 17.22 -13.35
CA LEU A 422 18.94 16.47 -14.59
C LEU A 422 17.61 15.98 -15.18
N GLY A 423 16.70 15.48 -14.35
CA GLY A 423 15.38 15.04 -14.79
C GLY A 423 14.56 16.16 -15.42
N ILE A 424 14.58 17.37 -14.85
CA ILE A 424 13.94 18.56 -15.43
C ILE A 424 14.58 18.90 -16.78
N CYS A 425 15.91 18.92 -16.87
CA CYS A 425 16.62 19.17 -18.12
C CYS A 425 16.28 18.13 -19.19
N SER A 426 16.24 16.84 -18.83
CA SER A 426 15.89 15.75 -19.76
C SER A 426 14.44 15.82 -20.21
N THR A 427 13.51 16.22 -19.33
CA THR A 427 12.10 16.46 -19.68
C THR A 427 11.98 17.63 -20.66
N GLY A 428 12.67 18.74 -20.41
CA GLY A 428 12.72 19.89 -21.32
C GLY A 428 13.33 19.55 -22.68
N LEU A 429 14.40 18.74 -22.68
CA LEU A 429 15.03 18.24 -23.90
C LEU A 429 14.07 17.35 -24.71
N TYR A 430 13.31 16.48 -24.03
CA TYR A 430 12.28 15.67 -24.70
C TYR A 430 11.24 16.56 -25.40
N HIS A 431 10.75 17.59 -24.71
CA HIS A 431 9.80 18.54 -25.31
C HIS A 431 10.36 19.34 -26.49
N PHE A 432 11.67 19.52 -26.54
CA PHE A 432 12.34 20.20 -27.65
C PHE A 432 12.57 19.31 -28.87
N ILE A 433 12.86 18.02 -28.64
CA ILE A 433 13.23 17.07 -29.70
C ILE A 433 12.00 16.35 -30.27
N VAL A 434 11.07 15.93 -29.41
CA VAL A 434 9.94 15.09 -29.81
C VAL A 434 8.75 15.98 -30.17
N PRO A 435 8.23 15.90 -31.42
CA PRO A 435 7.08 16.70 -31.83
C PRO A 435 5.85 16.36 -30.99
N LYS A 436 4.95 17.34 -30.84
CA LYS A 436 3.67 17.12 -30.15
C LYS A 436 2.75 16.30 -31.05
N PRO A 437 2.12 15.23 -30.54
CA PRO A 437 1.16 14.46 -31.31
C PRO A 437 -0.14 15.24 -31.48
N GLY A 438 -0.81 15.04 -32.61
CA GLY A 438 -2.17 15.54 -32.86
C GLY A 438 -3.26 14.54 -32.47
N ALA A 439 -2.95 13.25 -32.45
CA ALA A 439 -3.87 12.19 -32.06
C ALA A 439 -3.18 10.99 -31.39
N LEU A 440 -3.98 10.18 -30.71
CA LEU A 440 -3.56 8.90 -30.14
C LEU A 440 -4.43 7.78 -30.72
N TYR A 441 -3.80 6.68 -31.12
CA TYR A 441 -4.43 5.51 -31.69
C TYR A 441 -4.14 4.32 -30.77
N GLY A 442 -5.19 3.64 -30.28
CA GLY A 442 -5.01 2.53 -29.33
C GLY A 442 -6.11 1.49 -29.43
N VAL A 443 -5.80 0.27 -29.00
CA VAL A 443 -6.77 -0.84 -28.93
C VAL A 443 -7.59 -0.71 -27.64
N ARG A 444 -8.91 -0.92 -27.72
CA ARG A 444 -9.79 -0.85 -26.54
C ARG A 444 -9.62 -2.08 -25.66
N GLU A 445 -9.09 -1.92 -24.46
CA GLU A 445 -9.28 -2.92 -23.39
C GLU A 445 -10.38 -2.48 -22.40
N GLN A 446 -11.41 -3.33 -22.33
CA GLN A 446 -12.38 -3.57 -21.26
C GLN A 446 -12.73 -2.41 -20.30
N ASP A 447 -13.64 -1.52 -20.73
CA ASP A 447 -14.85 -1.20 -19.96
C ASP A 447 -15.89 -0.44 -20.82
N VAL A 448 -17.16 -0.57 -20.43
CA VAL A 448 -18.38 -0.33 -21.24
C VAL A 448 -18.76 1.15 -21.38
N TYR A 449 -18.07 2.08 -20.70
CA TYR A 449 -18.57 3.45 -20.48
C TYR A 449 -18.08 4.54 -21.45
N SER A 450 -17.29 4.22 -22.47
CA SER A 450 -16.67 5.23 -23.37
C SER A 450 -17.17 5.21 -24.82
N ALA A 451 -18.40 4.76 -25.06
CA ALA A 451 -18.97 4.75 -26.43
C ALA A 451 -19.13 6.17 -27.03
N GLU A 452 -19.19 7.23 -26.20
CA GLU A 452 -19.38 8.62 -26.64
C GLU A 452 -18.11 9.31 -27.18
N TYR A 453 -16.90 8.73 -26.99
CA TYR A 453 -15.63 9.39 -27.33
C TYR A 453 -14.82 8.66 -28.40
N ILE A 454 -15.40 7.62 -28.99
CA ILE A 454 -14.83 6.92 -30.13
C ILE A 454 -15.24 7.69 -31.38
N GLU A 455 -14.29 8.38 -32.02
CA GLU A 455 -14.56 9.04 -33.29
C GLU A 455 -14.83 8.01 -34.38
N ASP A 456 -13.96 7.01 -34.54
CA ASP A 456 -14.09 5.95 -35.56
C ASP A 456 -13.40 4.65 -35.10
N THR A 457 -13.94 3.50 -35.53
CA THR A 457 -13.25 2.20 -35.45
C THR A 457 -12.46 1.99 -36.75
N LEU A 458 -11.15 1.87 -36.65
CA LEU A 458 -10.25 1.76 -37.80
C LEU A 458 -9.58 0.37 -37.81
N TYR A 459 -9.44 -0.19 -39.02
CA TYR A 459 -8.61 -1.36 -39.29
C TYR A 459 -7.47 -0.87 -40.17
N LEU A 460 -6.29 -0.72 -39.59
CA LEU A 460 -5.14 -0.09 -40.22
C LEU A 460 -4.12 -1.15 -40.61
N SER A 461 -3.54 -1.01 -41.80
CA SER A 461 -2.39 -1.79 -42.25
C SER A 461 -1.10 -1.36 -41.58
N GLU A 462 -0.06 -2.20 -41.62
CA GLU A 462 1.25 -1.85 -41.05
C GLU A 462 1.87 -0.58 -41.67
N SER A 463 1.63 -0.34 -42.96
CA SER A 463 2.11 0.86 -43.66
C SER A 463 1.40 2.12 -43.21
N GLU A 464 0.10 2.05 -42.93
CA GLU A 464 -0.69 3.17 -42.37
C GLU A 464 -0.23 3.50 -40.94
N ILE A 465 0.03 2.47 -40.12
CA ILE A 465 0.58 2.66 -38.77
C ILE A 465 1.98 3.29 -38.81
N ALA A 466 2.83 2.90 -39.76
CA ALA A 466 4.13 3.52 -39.95
C ALA A 466 3.99 5.01 -40.30
N GLY A 467 3.08 5.36 -41.21
CA GLY A 467 2.79 6.75 -41.57
C GLY A 467 2.29 7.61 -40.40
N ILE A 468 1.46 7.04 -39.53
CA ILE A 468 0.97 7.70 -38.30
C ILE A 468 2.11 7.94 -37.30
N ARG A 469 3.04 6.98 -37.16
CA ARG A 469 4.21 7.17 -36.29
C ARG A 469 5.15 8.25 -36.84
N ASP A 470 5.31 8.30 -38.16
CA ASP A 470 6.15 9.30 -38.83
C ASP A 470 5.55 10.71 -38.75
N SER A 471 4.22 10.84 -38.67
CA SER A 471 3.56 12.14 -38.41
C SER A 471 3.71 12.61 -36.95
N GLY A 472 4.28 11.79 -36.08
CA GLY A 472 4.49 12.09 -34.66
C GLY A 472 3.31 11.72 -33.74
N ASP A 473 2.26 11.09 -34.28
CA ASP A 473 1.12 10.63 -33.50
C ASP A 473 1.45 9.36 -32.69
N ILE A 474 0.72 9.17 -31.59
CA ILE A 474 0.97 8.06 -30.69
C ILE A 474 0.16 6.83 -31.11
N VAL A 475 0.83 5.69 -31.29
CA VAL A 475 0.17 4.39 -31.50
C VAL A 475 0.47 3.45 -30.32
N MET A 476 -0.55 2.85 -29.74
CA MET A 476 -0.48 1.91 -28.62
C MET A 476 -1.09 0.55 -28.98
N ASP A 477 -0.41 -0.53 -28.59
CA ASP A 477 -0.89 -1.92 -28.62
C ASP A 477 -1.48 -2.41 -29.94
N TYR A 478 -1.05 -1.84 -31.07
CA TYR A 478 -1.36 -2.37 -32.38
C TYR A 478 -0.71 -3.77 -32.55
N ILE A 479 -1.53 -4.76 -32.92
CA ILE A 479 -1.11 -6.14 -33.13
C ILE A 479 -1.07 -6.47 -34.62
N ASP A 480 -2.21 -6.32 -35.30
CA ASP A 480 -2.37 -6.65 -36.71
C ASP A 480 -3.54 -5.90 -37.35
N GLU A 481 -3.71 -6.07 -38.66
CA GLU A 481 -4.76 -5.41 -39.47
C GLU A 481 -6.18 -5.86 -39.10
N LYS A 482 -6.32 -6.94 -38.31
CA LYS A 482 -7.62 -7.46 -37.85
C LYS A 482 -8.01 -6.90 -36.49
N THR A 483 -7.09 -6.22 -35.81
CA THR A 483 -7.30 -5.64 -34.50
C THR A 483 -7.90 -4.24 -34.64
N PRO A 484 -9.07 -3.96 -34.05
CA PRO A 484 -9.68 -2.64 -34.14
C PRO A 484 -8.85 -1.62 -33.36
N VAL A 485 -8.50 -0.52 -34.03
CA VAL A 485 -7.81 0.63 -33.46
C VAL A 485 -8.78 1.79 -33.36
N TYR A 486 -8.74 2.50 -32.23
CA TYR A 486 -9.59 3.64 -31.96
C TYR A 486 -8.75 4.92 -31.95
N ARG A 487 -9.25 5.96 -32.63
CA ARG A 487 -8.65 7.28 -32.61
C ARG A 487 -9.20 8.08 -31.43
N TYR A 488 -8.30 8.63 -30.64
CA TYR A 488 -8.54 9.53 -29.52
C TYR A 488 -8.03 10.93 -29.88
N GLY A 489 -8.76 11.95 -29.42
CA GLY A 489 -8.45 13.36 -29.70
C GLY A 489 -7.14 13.86 -29.07
N GLU A 490 -6.72 15.06 -29.51
CA GLU A 490 -5.45 15.71 -29.18
C GLU A 490 -5.17 15.81 -27.67
N ASN A 491 -6.19 16.07 -26.85
CA ASN A 491 -6.02 16.23 -25.40
C ASN A 491 -5.39 15.00 -24.73
N ILE A 492 -5.84 13.80 -25.10
CA ILE A 492 -5.29 12.55 -24.55
C ILE A 492 -3.87 12.31 -25.07
N ALA A 493 -3.64 12.62 -26.35
CA ALA A 493 -2.34 12.48 -26.98
C ALA A 493 -1.30 13.39 -26.31
N ILE A 494 -1.67 14.63 -25.98
CA ILE A 494 -0.83 15.58 -25.24
C ILE A 494 -0.56 15.09 -23.81
N ASP A 495 -1.57 14.58 -23.11
CA ASP A 495 -1.40 14.05 -21.75
C ASP A 495 -0.41 12.88 -21.72
N GLU A 496 -0.52 11.96 -22.67
CA GLU A 496 0.40 10.84 -22.80
C GLU A 496 1.81 11.30 -23.23
N TYR A 497 1.91 12.29 -24.12
CA TYR A 497 3.17 12.91 -24.51
C TYR A 497 3.89 13.54 -23.30
N ASN A 498 3.16 14.28 -22.46
CA ASN A 498 3.69 14.85 -21.22
C ASN A 498 4.14 13.76 -20.24
N ARG A 499 3.38 12.66 -20.16
CA ARG A 499 3.73 11.50 -19.33
C ARG A 499 5.03 10.84 -19.79
N ARG A 500 5.22 10.64 -21.09
CA ARG A 500 6.47 10.12 -21.67
C ARG A 500 7.64 11.06 -21.40
N ALA A 501 7.44 12.37 -21.53
CA ALA A 501 8.46 13.37 -21.19
C ALA A 501 8.88 13.27 -19.72
N MET A 502 7.90 13.21 -18.80
CA MET A 502 8.15 13.06 -17.37
C MET A 502 8.84 11.73 -17.05
N ASN A 503 8.47 10.63 -17.72
CA ASN A 503 9.09 9.32 -17.56
C ASN A 503 10.60 9.38 -17.85
N VAL A 504 11.00 10.02 -18.94
CA VAL A 504 12.41 10.25 -19.28
C VAL A 504 13.11 11.02 -18.16
N GLY A 505 12.51 12.10 -17.67
CA GLY A 505 13.06 12.87 -16.56
C GLY A 505 13.26 12.06 -15.28
N VAL A 506 12.26 11.27 -14.88
CA VAL A 506 12.29 10.46 -13.66
C VAL A 506 13.32 9.35 -13.73
N TRP A 507 13.41 8.62 -14.85
CA TRP A 507 14.42 7.57 -14.99
C TRP A 507 15.84 8.14 -15.03
N MET A 508 16.06 9.27 -15.71
CA MET A 508 17.37 9.96 -15.68
C MET A 508 17.75 10.42 -14.27
N ALA A 509 16.78 10.94 -13.50
CA ALA A 509 16.99 11.28 -12.09
C ALA A 509 17.37 10.05 -11.26
N LEU A 510 16.67 8.92 -11.44
CA LEU A 510 16.93 7.68 -10.73
C LEU A 510 18.31 7.08 -11.06
N VAL A 511 18.77 7.18 -12.30
CA VAL A 511 20.12 6.75 -12.70
C VAL A 511 21.19 7.56 -11.95
N VAL A 512 21.02 8.88 -11.83
CA VAL A 512 21.93 9.74 -11.06
C VAL A 512 21.88 9.40 -9.56
N ILE A 513 20.68 9.28 -9.00
CA ILE A 513 20.52 8.96 -7.57
C ILE A 513 21.15 7.60 -7.26
N SER A 514 21.01 6.62 -8.16
CA SER A 514 21.59 5.29 -7.99
C SER A 514 23.11 5.30 -8.13
N SER A 515 23.64 5.96 -9.16
CA SER A 515 25.10 6.04 -9.42
C SER A 515 25.85 6.87 -8.38
N VAL A 516 25.24 7.93 -7.86
CA VAL A 516 25.82 8.77 -6.80
C VAL A 516 25.51 8.22 -5.40
N GLY A 517 24.42 7.48 -5.21
CA GLY A 517 24.00 6.97 -3.90
C GLY A 517 24.59 5.61 -3.51
N LEU A 518 24.62 4.63 -4.42
CA LEU A 518 25.04 3.25 -4.14
C LEU A 518 26.51 3.13 -3.70
N PRO A 519 27.50 3.77 -4.36
CA PRO A 519 28.91 3.65 -3.96
C PRO A 519 29.21 4.19 -2.56
N TYR A 520 28.35 5.05 -2.01
CA TYR A 520 28.56 5.70 -0.72
C TYR A 520 27.99 4.90 0.45
N CYS A 521 26.89 4.17 0.25
CA CYS A 521 26.36 3.23 1.24
C CYS A 521 27.34 2.08 1.54
N PHE A 522 28.17 1.68 0.56
CA PHE A 522 29.19 0.64 0.73
C PHE A 522 30.51 1.14 1.34
N LYS A 523 30.85 2.44 1.21
CA LYS A 523 32.11 3.00 1.75
C LYS A 523 32.11 3.17 3.27
N THR A 524 30.97 3.38 3.91
CA THR A 524 30.89 3.61 5.37
C THR A 524 31.05 2.36 6.22
N GLY A 525 31.07 1.17 5.63
CA GLY A 525 31.31 -0.09 6.33
C GLY A 525 32.78 -0.45 6.55
N ARG A 526 33.74 0.29 5.94
CA ARG A 526 35.18 -0.07 5.94
C ARG A 526 36.08 0.77 6.84
N ASN A 527 35.59 1.86 7.43
CA ASN A 527 36.41 2.82 8.19
C ASN A 527 36.11 2.82 9.71
N ARG A 528 35.68 1.69 10.29
CA ARG A 528 35.50 1.54 11.74
C ARG A 528 36.03 0.20 12.25
N ASP A 529 37.22 -0.17 11.80
CA ASP A 529 38.09 -1.11 12.51
C ASP A 529 39.36 -0.36 12.94
#